data_AF-D0LQY7-F1
#
_entry.id   AF-D0LQY7-F1
#
_cell.length_a   1.000
_cell.length_b   1.000
_cell.length_c   1.000
_cell.angle_alpha   90.00
_cell.angle_beta   90.00
_cell.angle_gamma   90.00
#
_symmetry.space_group_name_H-M   'P 1'
#
loop_
_entity.id
_entity.type
_entity.pdbx_description
1 polymer ?
#
loop_
_entity_poly.entity_id
_entity_poly.type
_entity_poly.pdbx_seq_one_letter_code
_entity_poly.pdbx_strand_id
1 'polypeptide(L)' 'MPRSDADKARLIAQVRQEIARASGRRYGIALVTLEATSLWELSRLLRDLADEHRTAVRRAQRTPWRR' A
#
# COMPACT_ATOMS: atom_id res chain seq x y z
N MET A 1 -16.67 0.97 2.11
CA MET A 1 -16.81 1.19 0.66
C MET A 1 -16.80 2.69 0.41
N PRO A 2 -15.90 3.22 -0.44
CA PRO A 2 -15.85 4.65 -0.76
C PRO A 2 -17.19 5.07 -1.35
N ARG A 3 -17.72 6.20 -0.86
CA ARG A 3 -19.16 6.53 -0.99
C ARG A 3 -19.43 7.55 -2.11
N SER A 4 -18.39 8.09 -2.73
CA SER A 4 -18.50 9.08 -3.82
C SER A 4 -17.18 9.22 -4.60
N ASP A 5 -17.24 9.69 -5.85
CA ASP A 5 -16.08 10.11 -6.66
C ASP A 5 -15.24 11.21 -5.98
N ALA A 6 -15.83 11.99 -5.06
CA ALA A 6 -15.09 12.96 -4.25
C ALA A 6 -14.01 12.30 -3.37
N ASP A 7 -14.18 11.02 -2.99
CA ASP A 7 -13.18 10.26 -2.23
C ASP A 7 -12.04 9.75 -3.13
N LYS A 8 -12.23 9.72 -4.46
CA LYS A 8 -11.28 9.13 -5.41
C LYS A 8 -9.94 9.87 -5.45
N ALA A 9 -9.98 11.20 -5.50
CA ALA A 9 -8.76 12.01 -5.49
C ALA A 9 -7.95 11.80 -4.19
N ARG A 10 -8.64 11.71 -3.05
CA ARG A 10 -8.04 11.41 -1.75
C ARG A 10 -7.42 10.01 -1.73
N LEU A 11 -8.13 9.01 -2.26
CA LEU A 11 -7.62 7.64 -2.38
C LEU A 11 -6.40 7.55 -3.28
N ILE A 12 -6.37 8.25 -4.42
CA ILE A 12 -5.20 8.30 -5.30
C ILE A 12 -4.00 8.90 -4.56
N ALA A 13 -4.19 10.02 -3.85
CA ALA A 13 -3.13 10.65 -3.07
C ALA A 13 -2.60 9.70 -1.99
N GLN A 14 -3.51 9.03 -1.27
CA GLN A 14 -3.16 8.04 -0.25
C GLN A 14 -2.35 6.88 -0.85
N VAL A 15 -2.82 6.27 -1.94
CA VAL A 15 -2.12 5.16 -2.61
C VAL A 15 -0.74 5.59 -3.09
N ARG A 16 -0.59 6.80 -3.65
CA ARG A 16 0.72 7.32 -4.05
C ARG A 16 1.68 7.43 -2.87
N GLN A 17 1.19 7.90 -1.73
CA GLN A 17 2.00 8.02 -0.52
C GLN A 17 2.41 6.64 0.01
N GLU A 18 1.49 5.67 0.03
CA GLU A 18 1.78 4.29 0.48
C GLU A 18 2.81 3.61 -0.44
N ILE A 19 2.68 3.75 -1.77
CA ILE A 19 3.66 3.24 -2.74
C ILE A 19 5.04 3.88 -2.52
N ALA A 20 5.09 5.20 -2.36
CA ALA A 20 6.33 5.92 -2.11
C ALA A 20 6.97 5.48 -0.78
N ARG A 21 6.17 5.28 0.27
CA ARG A 21 6.63 4.80 1.57
C ARG A 21 7.17 3.37 1.52
N ALA A 22 6.48 2.48 0.83
CA ALA A 22 6.85 1.06 0.77
C ALA A 22 8.08 0.81 -0.10
N SER A 23 8.19 1.51 -1.22
CA SER A 23 9.24 1.25 -2.22
C SER A 23 10.38 2.26 -2.23
N GLY A 24 10.20 3.44 -1.61
CA GLY A 24 11.11 4.58 -1.76
C GLY A 24 11.14 5.18 -3.17
N ARG A 25 10.29 4.70 -4.09
CA ARG A 25 10.27 5.09 -5.50
C ARG A 25 8.94 5.70 -5.91
N ARG A 26 8.98 6.62 -6.86
CA ARG A 26 7.78 7.19 -7.49
C ARG A 26 7.49 6.46 -8.79
N TYR A 27 6.43 5.67 -8.81
CA TYR A 27 5.99 4.96 -10.01
C TYR A 27 5.02 5.82 -10.84
N GLY A 28 5.15 5.76 -12.16
CA GLY A 28 4.28 6.42 -13.14
C GLY A 28 2.95 5.71 -13.37
N ILE A 29 2.33 5.16 -12.32
CA ILE A 29 1.07 4.42 -12.45
C ILE A 29 -0.08 5.40 -12.64
N ALA A 30 -0.90 5.17 -13.67
CA ALA A 30 -2.08 5.97 -13.99
C ALA A 30 -3.27 5.66 -13.05
N LEU A 31 -3.11 5.87 -11.74
CA LEU A 31 -4.11 5.56 -10.71
C LEU A 31 -5.48 6.24 -10.93
N VAL A 32 -5.53 7.30 -11.73
CA VAL A 32 -6.78 8.00 -12.09
C VAL A 32 -7.73 7.14 -12.90
N THR A 33 -7.21 6.17 -13.66
CA THR A 33 -8.01 5.27 -14.51
C THR A 33 -8.66 4.14 -13.72
N LEU A 34 -8.19 3.88 -12.50
CA LEU A 34 -8.74 2.85 -11.63
C LEU A 34 -10.07 3.31 -11.03
N GLU A 35 -10.96 2.36 -10.79
CA GLU A 35 -12.19 2.62 -10.03
C GLU A 35 -11.87 2.86 -8.54
N ALA A 36 -12.77 3.56 -7.84
CA ALA A 36 -12.58 3.84 -6.41
C ALA A 36 -12.45 2.55 -5.57
N THR A 37 -13.17 1.49 -5.95
CA THR A 37 -13.05 0.16 -5.32
C THR A 37 -11.68 -0.45 -5.53
N SER A 38 -11.17 -0.44 -6.76
CA SER A 38 -9.82 -0.96 -7.07
C SER A 38 -8.72 -0.16 -6.36
N LEU A 39 -8.88 1.16 -6.23
CA LEU A 39 -7.97 2.01 -5.46
C LEU A 39 -7.99 1.67 -3.98
N TRP A 40 -9.18 1.39 -3.42
CA TRP A 40 -9.32 0.98 -2.04
C TRP A 40 -8.66 -0.38 -1.78
N GLU A 41 -8.92 -1.37 -2.63
CA GLU A 41 -8.27 -2.70 -2.53
C GLU A 41 -6.75 -2.60 -2.71
N LEU A 42 -6.28 -1.77 -3.63
CA LEU A 42 -4.84 -1.52 -3.78
C LEU A 42 -4.25 -0.90 -2.52
N SER A 43 -4.92 0.08 -1.91
CA SER A 43 -4.48 0.66 -0.64
C SER A 43 -4.47 -0.38 0.49
N ARG A 44 -5.41 -1.32 0.50
CA ARG A 44 -5.49 -2.40 1.48
C ARG A 44 -4.33 -3.39 1.29
N LEU A 45 -4.11 -3.85 0.06
CA LEU A 45 -3.01 -4.74 -0.30
C LEU A 45 -1.64 -4.18 0.12
N LEU A 46 -1.39 -2.88 -0.15
CA LEU A 46 -0.13 -2.25 0.24
C LEU A 46 0.09 -2.23 1.76
N ARG A 47 -0.98 -2.07 2.54
CA ARG A 47 -0.91 -2.12 4.00
C ARG A 47 -0.65 -3.52 4.52
N ASP A 48 -1.34 -4.51 3.96
CA ASP A 48 -1.16 -5.91 4.33
C ASP A 48 0.29 -6.36 4.06
N LEU A 49 0.86 -5.99 2.90
CA LEU A 49 2.28 -6.24 2.58
C LEU A 49 3.23 -5.52 3.54
N ALA A 50 2.93 -4.29 3.95
CA ALA A 50 3.74 -3.58 4.93
C ALA A 50 3.71 -4.26 6.31
N ASP A 51 2.56 -4.81 6.71
CA ASP A 51 2.39 -5.56 7.96
C ASP A 51 3.11 -6.90 7.95
N GLU A 52 3.04 -7.61 6.83
CA GLU A 52 3.80 -8.83 6.60
C GLU A 52 5.31 -8.56 6.63
N HIS A 53 5.78 -7.53 5.92
CA HIS A 53 7.19 -7.15 5.93
C HIS A 53 7.67 -6.82 7.35
N ARG A 54 6.92 -6.01 8.11
CA ARG A 54 7.25 -5.71 9.52
C ARG A 54 7.30 -6.99 10.37
N THR A 55 6.40 -7.92 10.12
CA THR A 55 6.37 -9.21 10.83
C THR A 55 7.55 -10.08 10.47
N ALA A 56 7.92 -10.16 9.19
CA ALA A 56 9.11 -10.88 8.72
C ALA A 56 10.40 -10.31 9.33
N VAL A 57 10.55 -8.97 9.34
CA VAL A 57 11.70 -8.30 9.99
C VAL A 57 11.75 -8.63 11.48
N ARG A 58 10.64 -8.52 12.21
CA ARG A 58 10.57 -8.88 13.64
C ARG A 58 10.93 -10.35 13.88
N ARG A 59 10.47 -11.25 13.02
CA ARG A 59 10.81 -12.69 13.10
C ARG A 59 12.30 -12.92 12.86
N ALA A 60 12.89 -12.27 11.84
CA ALA A 60 14.32 -12.35 11.57
C ALA A 60 15.17 -11.81 12.74
N GLN A 61 14.76 -10.71 13.37
CA GLN A 61 15.43 -10.16 14.55
C GLN A 61 15.36 -11.08 15.77
N ARG A 62 14.22 -11.73 16.00
CA ARG A 62 14.02 -12.63 17.15
C ARG A 62 14.70 -13.99 16.98
N THR A 63 14.92 -14.42 15.75
CA THR A 63 15.55 -15.72 15.43
C THR A 63 16.61 -15.56 14.34
N PRO A 64 17.75 -14.91 14.65
CA PRO A 64 18.78 -14.62 13.64
C PRO A 64 19.43 -15.88 13.05
N TRP A 65 19.40 -16.98 13.80
CA TRP A 65 20.18 -18.20 13.54
C TRP A 65 19.35 -19.35 12.94
N ARG A 66 18.04 -19.16 12.70
CA ARG A 66 17.23 -20.10 11.93
C ARG A 66 17.29 -19.69 10.46
N ARG A 67 18.38 -20.08 9.81
CA ARG A 67 18.46 -20.18 8.35
C ARG A 67 18.49 -21.64 7.96
#